data_AF-A0A1B6JB51-F1
#
_entry.id   AF-A0A1B6JB51-F1
#
_cell.length_a   1.000
_cell.length_b   1.000
_cell.length_c   1.000
_cell.angle_alpha   90.00
_cell.angle_beta   90.00
_cell.angle_gamma   90.00
#
_symmetry.space_group_name_H-M   'P 1'
#
loop_
_entity.id
_entity.type
_entity.pdbx_description
1 polymer ?
#
loop_
_entity_poly.entity_id
_entity_poly.type
_entity_poly.pdbx_seq_one_letter_code
_entity_poly.pdbx_strand_id
1 'polypeptide(L)'
;MKPKRNSYEWYIPKGILKRNWMKKHLKEVPAVVAIFYDLDWDDPEWPEKKIECTSRVQSIRAALEGRHTRLGVVLIQHKAPAVAGEDVLAVDRAAALCAAADINPKCLFVLPHVDHLQGYVLRLENALYEMAQGYYQQEIRHVKSHREFLNKTTHQYLFVRHQYKMAFLNELKHDNRNSHVHYSTSYSNLLELRVNDTNSLEVKTVAGYINYKVCRLLFVLNQPRDAISQFRSFIENFRSRSGPPELIFQHHAWLAKQYCLFGELFEEAIRGGLPAVQTMHPGYYYELAARHAADRKAASLVLCQGVERYPANDPLAGLDSLEFYGQRPWRAGNLSAQPPDPIREMEGFVALQYNERHHINHSAIIISLLGNAITQYKNYRCPRMRRHLAIQMADEYYSSKDYGKALTLLTHMLWDYRAERWDSLISSLLTKALSCAYLTASVREYIDLSLEASAYFPTERQERLFDNLLSVIQGCSPEPDVEEDQDVTAARALWASKCATLSTLSHTVDMTNISTCVDCKARLVQESCTTVDIQVLVRCRFVKPVQFTRLTVCVNSPALSSEFAMCDSASDSPKLLFSPGEVKSFLCQITPDPADAGKEIQIGSILLEL
;
A
#
# COMPACT_ATOMS: atom_id res chain seq x y z
N MET A 1 -38.38 1.26 23.26
CA MET A 1 -37.10 0.91 23.93
C MET A 1 -36.96 -0.60 24.01
N LYS A 2 -35.76 -1.18 23.79
CA LYS A 2 -35.52 -2.60 24.13
C LYS A 2 -35.50 -2.75 25.65
N PRO A 3 -36.16 -3.77 26.24
CA PRO A 3 -36.18 -3.95 27.69
C PRO A 3 -34.76 -4.14 28.25
N LYS A 4 -34.46 -3.50 29.39
CA LYS A 4 -33.21 -3.72 30.12
C LYS A 4 -33.17 -5.19 30.55
N ARG A 5 -32.16 -5.93 30.08
CA ARG A 5 -31.99 -7.34 30.45
C ARG A 5 -31.29 -7.42 31.79
N ASN A 6 -32.03 -7.87 32.79
CA ASN A 6 -31.53 -8.03 34.16
C ASN A 6 -30.82 -9.38 34.39
N SER A 7 -30.90 -10.32 33.44
CA SER A 7 -30.19 -11.62 33.50
C SER A 7 -29.72 -12.08 32.11
N TYR A 8 -28.57 -12.76 32.09
CA TYR A 8 -27.98 -13.40 30.92
C TYR A 8 -28.09 -14.93 30.94
N GLU A 9 -28.70 -15.52 31.97
CA GLU A 9 -28.65 -16.97 32.25
C GLU A 9 -29.01 -17.87 31.06
N TRP A 10 -29.99 -17.47 30.24
CA TRP A 10 -30.45 -18.20 29.05
C TRP A 10 -30.01 -17.59 27.71
N TYR A 11 -29.11 -16.60 27.74
CA TYR A 11 -28.75 -15.84 26.53
C TYR A 11 -27.54 -16.43 25.82
N ILE A 12 -27.77 -17.03 24.65
CA ILE A 12 -26.71 -17.48 23.76
C ILE A 12 -26.23 -16.31 22.88
N PRO A 13 -24.94 -15.91 22.96
CA PRO A 13 -24.42 -14.81 22.14
C PRO A 13 -24.38 -15.17 20.66
N LYS A 14 -25.08 -14.39 19.84
CA LYS A 14 -25.16 -14.56 18.37
C LYS A 14 -23.88 -14.18 17.59
N GLY A 15 -22.87 -13.60 18.23
CA GLY A 15 -21.65 -13.08 17.62
C GLY A 15 -20.78 -12.31 18.63
N ILE A 16 -19.64 -11.76 18.21
CA ILE A 16 -18.65 -11.10 19.07
C ILE A 16 -18.88 -9.58 19.09
N LEU A 17 -18.68 -8.86 17.98
CA LEU A 17 -18.80 -7.39 17.93
C LEU A 17 -19.93 -6.94 17.01
N LYS A 18 -20.82 -6.08 17.52
CA LYS A 18 -21.94 -5.52 16.75
C LYS A 18 -21.53 -4.33 15.90
N ARG A 19 -21.93 -4.28 14.63
CA ARG A 19 -21.60 -3.22 13.66
C ARG A 19 -22.19 -1.85 14.03
N ASN A 20 -23.40 -1.83 14.59
CA ASN A 20 -24.08 -0.58 14.94
C ASN A 20 -23.59 0.06 16.25
N TRP A 21 -22.87 -0.67 17.12
CA TRP A 21 -22.59 -0.18 18.47
C TRP A 21 -21.59 0.99 18.47
N MET A 22 -20.52 0.91 17.67
CA MET A 22 -19.57 2.02 17.55
C MET A 22 -20.21 3.25 16.88
N LYS A 23 -20.95 3.05 15.78
CA LYS A 23 -21.68 4.13 15.09
C LYS A 23 -22.61 4.88 16.04
N LYS A 24 -23.32 4.15 16.91
CA LYS A 24 -24.21 4.74 17.93
C LYS A 24 -23.49 5.78 18.79
N HIS A 25 -22.31 5.46 19.31
CA HIS A 25 -21.56 6.35 20.22
C HIS A 25 -20.70 7.39 19.49
N LEU A 26 -20.49 7.26 18.18
CA LEU A 26 -19.75 8.24 17.37
C LEU A 26 -20.66 9.26 16.67
N LYS A 27 -21.89 8.87 16.31
CA LYS A 27 -22.73 9.66 15.39
C LYS A 27 -24.18 9.86 15.84
N GLU A 28 -24.72 9.02 16.72
CA GLU A 28 -26.17 9.01 16.99
C GLU A 28 -26.51 9.48 18.42
N VAL A 29 -25.63 9.23 19.39
CA VAL A 29 -25.83 9.58 20.79
C VAL A 29 -24.75 10.59 21.22
N PRO A 30 -25.13 11.85 21.48
CA PRO A 30 -24.20 12.84 21.99
C PRO A 30 -23.83 12.53 23.45
N ALA A 31 -22.57 12.80 23.82
CA ALA A 31 -22.12 12.72 25.20
C ALA A 31 -22.69 13.89 26.04
N VAL A 32 -22.74 15.08 25.45
CA VAL A 32 -23.23 16.32 26.05
C VAL A 32 -24.13 17.05 25.06
N VAL A 33 -25.23 17.63 25.54
CA VAL A 33 -26.06 18.60 24.82
C VAL A 33 -26.01 19.91 25.59
N ALA A 34 -25.51 20.97 24.95
CA ALA A 34 -25.45 22.31 25.50
C ALA A 34 -26.56 23.17 24.86
N ILE A 35 -27.43 23.75 25.69
CA ILE A 35 -28.51 24.62 25.26
C ILE A 35 -28.06 26.05 25.47
N PHE A 36 -27.83 26.77 24.37
CA PHE A 36 -27.57 28.21 24.41
C PHE A 36 -28.90 28.96 24.46
N TYR A 37 -29.02 29.87 25.41
CA TYR A 37 -30.23 30.65 25.63
C TYR A 37 -29.88 32.08 26.04
N ASP A 38 -30.44 33.07 25.34
CA ASP A 38 -30.20 34.49 25.62
C ASP A 38 -31.03 34.91 26.83
N LEU A 39 -30.37 35.26 27.94
CA LEU A 39 -31.03 35.64 29.19
C LEU A 39 -30.08 36.39 30.11
N ASP A 40 -30.32 37.70 30.25
CA ASP A 40 -29.66 38.53 31.24
C ASP A 40 -30.30 38.36 32.63
N TRP A 41 -29.50 38.50 33.68
CA TRP A 41 -30.00 38.32 35.05
C TRP A 41 -31.00 39.39 35.45
N ASP A 42 -31.00 40.57 34.86
CA ASP A 42 -31.90 41.68 35.17
C ASP A 42 -32.98 41.89 34.10
N ASP A 43 -33.24 40.88 33.27
CA ASP A 43 -34.27 40.91 32.22
C ASP A 43 -35.67 41.26 32.81
N PRO A 44 -36.40 42.24 32.24
CA PRO A 44 -37.73 42.64 32.72
C PRO A 44 -38.79 41.55 32.52
N GLU A 45 -38.63 40.69 31.52
CA GLU A 45 -39.52 39.56 31.19
C GLU A 45 -39.02 38.24 31.79
N TRP A 46 -38.21 38.31 32.86
CA TRP A 46 -37.61 37.16 33.52
C TRP A 46 -38.58 35.99 33.78
N PRO A 47 -39.82 36.19 34.29
CA PRO A 47 -40.75 35.08 34.53
C PRO A 47 -41.07 34.30 33.24
N GLU A 48 -41.27 34.99 32.11
CA GLU A 48 -41.62 34.39 30.82
C GLU A 48 -40.41 33.68 30.21
N LYS A 49 -39.26 34.37 30.18
CA LYS A 49 -37.98 33.80 29.67
C LYS A 49 -37.54 32.57 30.46
N LYS A 50 -37.77 32.56 31.78
CA LYS A 50 -37.50 31.39 32.63
C LYS A 50 -38.38 30.21 32.24
N ILE A 51 -39.67 30.43 31.99
CA ILE A 51 -40.62 29.38 31.57
C ILE A 51 -40.22 28.83 30.19
N GLU A 52 -39.88 29.71 29.25
CA GLU A 52 -39.44 29.33 27.91
C GLU A 52 -38.16 28.47 27.96
N CYS A 53 -37.13 28.93 28.67
CA CYS A 53 -35.88 28.18 28.85
C CYS A 53 -36.14 26.81 29.50
N THR A 54 -36.97 26.78 30.55
CA THR A 54 -37.37 25.55 31.24
C THR A 54 -38.08 24.57 30.29
N SER A 55 -39.02 25.06 29.48
CA SER A 55 -39.74 24.26 28.48
C SER A 55 -38.79 23.65 27.45
N ARG A 56 -37.83 24.43 26.95
CA ARG A 56 -36.81 23.97 26.00
C ARG A 56 -35.92 22.87 26.59
N VAL A 57 -35.49 23.03 27.85
CA VAL A 57 -34.73 22.01 28.59
C VAL A 57 -35.54 20.72 28.74
N GLN A 58 -36.81 20.82 29.13
CA GLN A 58 -37.67 19.67 29.34
C GLN A 58 -37.95 18.91 28.04
N SER A 59 -38.19 19.61 26.93
CA SER A 59 -38.36 19.01 25.60
C SER A 59 -37.14 18.19 25.18
N ILE A 60 -35.94 18.77 25.33
CA ILE A 60 -34.69 18.07 25.00
C ILE A 60 -34.45 16.90 25.94
N ARG A 61 -34.74 17.05 27.24
CA ARG A 61 -34.63 15.96 28.23
C ARG A 61 -35.54 14.78 27.87
N ALA A 62 -36.77 15.04 27.46
CA ALA A 62 -37.71 14.01 27.01
C ALA A 62 -37.17 13.28 25.76
N ALA A 63 -36.60 14.01 24.81
CA ALA A 63 -35.96 13.39 23.63
C ALA A 63 -34.73 12.52 23.98
N LEU A 64 -34.07 12.80 25.11
CA LEU A 64 -32.91 12.06 25.62
C LEU A 64 -33.27 10.95 26.61
N GLU A 65 -34.57 10.67 26.82
CA GLU A 65 -35.02 9.72 27.83
C GLU A 65 -34.35 8.33 27.68
N GLY A 66 -33.87 7.80 28.81
CA GLY A 66 -33.12 6.53 28.90
C GLY A 66 -31.71 6.54 28.32
N ARG A 67 -31.17 7.70 27.94
CA ARG A 67 -29.75 7.91 27.64
C ARG A 67 -29.08 8.63 28.81
N HIS A 68 -27.81 8.35 29.05
CA HIS A 68 -27.03 9.04 30.10
C HIS A 68 -26.39 10.36 29.61
N THR A 69 -26.79 10.86 28.45
CA THR A 69 -26.31 12.12 27.86
C THR A 69 -26.40 13.25 28.88
N ARG A 70 -25.32 14.01 29.05
CA ARG A 70 -25.31 15.16 29.95
C ARG A 70 -26.00 16.35 29.31
N LEU A 71 -26.75 17.10 30.10
CA LEU A 71 -27.45 18.30 29.66
C LEU A 71 -26.87 19.51 30.39
N GLY A 72 -26.46 20.53 29.65
CA GLY A 72 -25.99 21.80 30.18
C GLY A 72 -26.74 22.97 29.56
N VAL A 73 -26.91 24.05 30.31
CA VAL A 73 -27.49 25.30 29.83
C VAL A 73 -26.40 26.37 29.87
N VAL A 74 -26.26 27.09 28.76
CA VAL A 74 -25.33 28.20 28.60
C VAL A 74 -26.17 29.45 28.41
N LEU A 75 -26.17 30.33 29.41
CA LEU A 75 -26.83 31.62 29.33
C LEU A 75 -25.91 32.59 28.62
N ILE A 76 -26.38 33.15 27.52
CA ILE A 76 -25.70 34.23 26.82
C ILE A 76 -26.16 35.53 27.48
N GLN A 77 -25.20 36.32 27.95
CA GLN A 77 -25.45 37.60 28.62
C GLN A 77 -24.87 38.75 27.82
N HIS A 78 -25.68 39.75 27.50
CA HIS A 78 -25.24 40.89 26.69
C HIS A 78 -24.62 42.01 27.56
N LYS A 79 -24.82 41.94 28.87
CA LYS A 79 -24.21 42.89 29.83
C LYS A 79 -22.84 42.40 30.30
N ALA A 80 -21.95 43.36 30.55
CA ALA A 80 -20.64 43.08 31.13
C ALA A 80 -20.82 42.38 32.49
N PRO A 81 -20.04 41.34 32.80
CA PRO A 81 -20.16 40.63 34.06
C PRO A 81 -19.90 41.59 35.24
N ALA A 82 -20.83 41.61 36.20
CA ALA A 82 -20.65 42.36 37.44
C ALA A 82 -19.41 41.84 38.21
N VAL A 83 -18.75 42.72 38.97
CA VAL A 83 -17.56 42.38 39.76
C VAL A 83 -17.90 41.23 40.73
N ALA A 84 -17.03 40.22 40.78
CA ALA A 84 -17.29 38.99 41.51
C ALA A 84 -17.57 39.24 43.01
N GLY A 85 -18.79 38.93 43.46
CA GLY A 85 -19.17 38.88 44.89
C GLY A 85 -20.45 39.61 45.29
N GLU A 86 -21.00 40.51 44.47
CA GLU A 86 -22.12 41.38 44.88
C GLU A 86 -23.47 41.13 44.17
N ASP A 87 -23.55 40.17 43.26
CA ASP A 87 -24.79 39.92 42.50
C ASP A 87 -25.68 38.84 43.16
N VAL A 88 -26.25 39.19 44.32
CA VAL A 88 -27.22 38.33 45.04
C VAL A 88 -28.38 37.92 44.13
N LEU A 89 -28.79 38.83 43.23
CA LEU A 89 -29.86 38.62 42.28
C LEU A 89 -29.51 37.54 41.25
N ALA A 90 -28.28 37.54 40.73
CA ALA A 90 -27.80 36.47 39.84
C ALA A 90 -27.80 35.10 40.53
N VAL A 91 -27.39 35.02 41.80
CA VAL A 91 -27.38 33.76 42.56
C VAL A 91 -28.80 33.21 42.75
N ASP A 92 -29.73 34.05 43.20
CA ASP A 92 -31.12 33.66 43.41
C ASP A 92 -31.81 33.26 42.10
N ARG A 93 -31.60 34.03 41.03
CA ARG A 93 -32.18 33.74 39.70
C ARG A 93 -31.58 32.49 39.08
N ALA A 94 -30.28 32.25 39.24
CA ALA A 94 -29.63 31.01 38.80
C ALA A 94 -30.21 29.79 39.52
N ALA A 95 -30.37 29.86 40.84
CA ALA A 95 -30.97 28.79 41.65
C ALA A 95 -32.43 28.55 41.23
N ALA A 96 -33.20 29.61 41.02
CA ALA A 96 -34.59 29.53 40.61
C ALA A 96 -34.76 28.90 39.21
N LEU A 97 -33.86 29.21 38.26
CA LEU A 97 -33.84 28.61 36.93
C LEU A 97 -33.44 27.14 37.00
N CYS A 98 -32.37 26.80 37.73
CA CYS A 98 -31.93 25.42 37.92
C CYS A 98 -33.02 24.54 38.53
N ALA A 99 -33.73 25.06 39.55
CA ALA A 99 -34.83 24.36 40.20
C ALA A 99 -36.02 24.15 39.24
N ALA A 100 -36.39 25.14 38.45
CA ALA A 100 -37.49 25.02 37.48
C ALA A 100 -37.15 24.06 36.33
N ALA A 101 -35.91 24.10 35.84
CA ALA A 101 -35.42 23.27 34.75
C ALA A 101 -34.92 21.87 35.19
N ASP A 102 -34.93 21.60 36.50
CA ASP A 102 -34.38 20.39 37.14
C ASP A 102 -32.93 20.09 36.72
N ILE A 103 -32.11 21.14 36.60
CA ILE A 103 -30.71 21.04 36.17
C ILE A 103 -29.80 21.17 37.39
N ASN A 104 -28.73 20.36 37.44
CA ASN A 104 -27.68 20.53 38.43
C ASN A 104 -27.03 21.91 38.26
N PRO A 105 -26.87 22.73 39.32
CA PRO A 105 -26.22 24.05 39.22
C PRO A 105 -24.83 24.03 38.57
N LYS A 106 -24.09 22.91 38.66
CA LYS A 106 -22.79 22.72 37.99
C LYS A 106 -22.89 22.61 36.46
N CYS A 107 -24.08 22.46 35.91
CA CYS A 107 -24.37 22.35 34.48
C CYS A 107 -25.03 23.64 33.93
N LEU A 108 -25.09 24.70 34.73
CA LEU A 108 -25.46 26.04 34.30
C LEU A 108 -24.18 26.87 34.10
N PHE A 109 -24.01 27.41 32.91
CA PHE A 109 -22.85 28.22 32.52
C PHE A 109 -23.30 29.59 32.06
N VAL A 110 -22.45 30.59 32.27
CA VAL A 110 -22.68 31.96 31.83
C VAL A 110 -21.60 32.33 30.83
N LEU A 111 -22.01 32.75 29.64
CA LEU A 111 -21.17 33.22 28.55
C LEU A 111 -21.50 34.70 28.28
N PRO A 112 -20.71 35.64 28.81
CA PRO A 112 -20.91 37.06 28.52
C PRO A 112 -20.46 37.36 27.09
N HIS A 113 -21.33 37.99 26.31
CA HIS A 113 -21.11 38.41 24.92
C HIS A 113 -20.42 39.78 24.89
N VAL A 114 -19.12 39.78 25.17
CA VAL A 114 -18.24 40.96 25.19
C VAL A 114 -17.08 40.82 24.19
N ASP A 115 -16.38 41.92 23.89
CA ASP A 115 -15.29 41.97 22.89
C ASP A 115 -14.14 40.95 23.12
N HIS A 116 -13.91 40.51 24.37
CA HIS A 116 -12.87 39.54 24.73
C HIS A 116 -13.45 38.19 25.20
N LEU A 117 -14.03 37.44 24.27
CA LEU A 117 -14.72 36.16 24.54
C LEU A 117 -13.78 34.96 24.82
N GLN A 118 -12.53 35.01 24.34
CA GLN A 118 -11.66 33.82 24.26
C GLN A 118 -11.48 33.08 25.59
N GLY A 119 -11.27 33.81 26.70
CA GLY A 119 -11.11 33.20 28.02
C GLY A 119 -12.39 32.56 28.55
N TYR A 120 -13.57 33.10 28.20
CA TYR A 120 -14.86 32.51 28.55
C TYR A 120 -15.15 31.25 27.73
N VAL A 121 -14.85 31.29 26.43
CA VAL A 121 -14.96 30.12 25.55
C VAL A 121 -14.10 28.97 26.07
N LEU A 122 -12.83 29.23 26.41
CA LEU A 122 -11.94 28.17 26.92
C LEU A 122 -12.45 27.56 28.24
N ARG A 123 -13.04 28.37 29.13
CA ARG A 123 -13.66 27.85 30.37
C ARG A 123 -14.89 27.00 30.09
N LEU A 124 -15.75 27.46 29.18
CA LEU A 124 -16.94 26.71 28.76
C LEU A 124 -16.55 25.39 28.09
N GLU A 125 -15.56 25.42 27.19
CA GLU A 125 -15.02 24.23 26.52
C GLU A 125 -14.51 23.21 27.55
N ASN A 126 -13.71 23.64 28.52
CA ASN A 126 -13.22 22.76 29.59
C ASN A 126 -14.37 22.15 30.42
N ALA A 127 -15.40 22.93 30.73
CA ALA A 127 -16.54 22.43 31.49
C ALA A 127 -17.37 21.40 30.69
N LEU A 128 -17.64 21.68 29.41
CA LEU A 128 -18.32 20.73 28.52
C LEU A 128 -17.47 19.47 28.29
N TYR A 129 -16.16 19.61 28.21
CA TYR A 129 -15.22 18.49 28.14
C TYR A 129 -15.32 17.62 29.40
N GLU A 130 -15.31 18.20 30.60
CA GLU A 130 -15.47 17.47 31.86
C GLU A 130 -16.83 16.73 31.94
N MET A 131 -17.91 17.35 31.46
CA MET A 131 -19.21 16.68 31.34
C MET A 131 -19.13 15.46 30.41
N ALA A 132 -18.45 15.58 29.27
CA ALA A 132 -18.23 14.47 28.34
C ALA A 132 -17.39 13.34 28.97
N GLN A 133 -16.33 13.70 29.72
CA GLN A 133 -15.53 12.74 30.50
C GLN A 133 -16.40 11.96 31.50
N GLY A 134 -17.28 12.67 32.21
CA GLY A 134 -18.23 12.08 33.15
C GLY A 134 -19.29 11.18 32.49
N TYR A 135 -19.68 11.46 31.24
CA TYR A 135 -20.54 10.58 30.44
C TYR A 135 -19.85 9.24 30.14
N TYR A 136 -18.64 9.28 29.55
CA TYR A 136 -17.92 8.06 29.20
C TYR A 136 -17.56 7.22 30.43
N GLN A 137 -17.20 7.86 31.55
CA GLN A 137 -16.95 7.16 32.81
C GLN A 137 -18.19 6.42 33.35
N GLN A 138 -19.39 6.98 33.15
CA GLN A 138 -20.64 6.32 33.54
C GLN A 138 -20.98 5.16 32.61
N GLU A 139 -20.81 5.31 31.29
CA GLU A 139 -21.01 4.23 30.32
C GLU A 139 -20.03 3.07 30.57
N ILE A 140 -18.77 3.34 30.91
CA ILE A 140 -17.78 2.31 31.29
C ILE A 140 -18.26 1.52 32.51
N ARG A 141 -18.72 2.21 33.56
CA ARG A 141 -19.28 1.56 34.76
C ARG A 141 -20.49 0.69 34.44
N HIS A 142 -21.36 1.16 33.55
CA HIS A 142 -22.52 0.40 33.11
C HIS A 142 -22.12 -0.86 32.33
N VAL A 143 -21.15 -0.77 31.42
CA VAL A 143 -20.63 -1.97 30.71
C VAL A 143 -19.96 -2.94 31.70
N LYS A 144 -19.24 -2.43 32.70
CA LYS A 144 -18.60 -3.24 33.74
C LYS A 144 -19.62 -4.00 34.58
N SER A 145 -20.71 -3.37 35.02
CA SER A 145 -21.75 -4.05 35.80
C SER A 145 -22.41 -5.18 34.99
N HIS A 146 -22.67 -4.98 33.70
CA HIS A 146 -23.23 -6.05 32.86
C HIS A 146 -22.29 -7.25 32.71
N ARG A 147 -20.97 -7.01 32.76
CA ARG A 147 -19.96 -8.07 32.69
C ARG A 147 -19.95 -8.95 33.95
N GLU A 148 -20.28 -8.40 35.12
CA GLU A 148 -20.28 -9.14 36.40
C GLU A 148 -21.34 -10.25 36.43
N PHE A 149 -22.43 -10.11 35.66
CA PHE A 149 -23.48 -11.12 35.53
C PHE A 149 -23.18 -12.20 34.47
N LEU A 150 -21.98 -12.22 33.87
CA LEU A 150 -21.64 -13.16 32.81
C LEU A 150 -20.98 -14.43 33.35
N ASN A 151 -21.47 -15.58 32.89
CA ASN A 151 -20.80 -16.86 33.08
C ASN A 151 -19.64 -17.06 32.08
N LYS A 152 -18.44 -17.37 32.59
CA LYS A 152 -17.21 -17.56 31.78
C LYS A 152 -17.29 -18.69 30.76
N THR A 153 -18.05 -19.75 31.01
CA THR A 153 -18.13 -20.89 30.09
C THR A 153 -19.09 -20.64 28.93
N THR A 154 -20.26 -20.05 29.21
CA THR A 154 -21.32 -19.88 28.21
C THR A 154 -21.26 -18.53 27.48
N HIS A 155 -20.66 -17.50 28.08
CA HIS A 155 -20.69 -16.12 27.57
C HIS A 155 -19.33 -15.58 27.12
N GLN A 156 -18.41 -16.43 26.66
CA GLN A 156 -17.06 -16.01 26.26
C GLN A 156 -17.06 -14.86 25.22
N TYR A 157 -17.95 -14.89 24.22
CA TYR A 157 -18.11 -13.80 23.24
C TYR A 157 -18.48 -12.46 23.90
N LEU A 158 -19.26 -12.50 24.98
CA LEU A 158 -19.61 -11.29 25.72
C LEU A 158 -18.42 -10.77 26.53
N PHE A 159 -17.55 -11.62 27.06
CA PHE A 159 -16.33 -11.16 27.73
C PHE A 159 -15.41 -10.37 26.79
N VAL A 160 -15.20 -10.86 25.57
CA VAL A 160 -14.49 -10.12 24.52
C VAL A 160 -15.20 -8.80 24.23
N ARG A 161 -16.51 -8.85 23.95
CA ARG A 161 -17.29 -7.65 23.60
C ARG A 161 -17.26 -6.57 24.69
N HIS A 162 -17.46 -6.93 25.96
CA HIS A 162 -17.52 -5.95 27.05
C HIS A 162 -16.15 -5.32 27.30
N GLN A 163 -15.06 -6.10 27.21
CA GLN A 163 -13.70 -5.54 27.29
C GLN A 163 -13.43 -4.57 26.12
N TYR A 164 -13.77 -4.95 24.89
CA TYR A 164 -13.68 -4.07 23.72
C TYR A 164 -14.43 -2.75 23.91
N LYS A 165 -15.67 -2.81 24.42
CA LYS A 165 -16.49 -1.62 24.67
C LYS A 165 -15.88 -0.69 25.72
N MET A 166 -15.36 -1.23 26.83
CA MET A 166 -14.68 -0.42 27.84
C MET A 166 -13.41 0.20 27.27
N ALA A 167 -12.65 -0.53 26.45
CA ALA A 167 -11.47 0.00 25.78
C ALA A 167 -11.80 1.17 24.84
N PHE A 168 -12.84 0.99 24.01
CA PHE A 168 -13.32 2.01 23.09
C PHE A 168 -13.82 3.27 23.80
N LEU A 169 -14.56 3.13 24.90
CA LEU A 169 -15.03 4.28 25.69
C LEU A 169 -13.86 5.03 26.37
N ASN A 170 -12.82 4.30 26.82
CA ASN A 170 -11.59 4.94 27.32
C ASN A 170 -10.82 5.66 26.19
N GLU A 171 -10.86 5.16 24.96
CA GLU A 171 -10.28 5.85 23.80
C GLU A 171 -11.01 7.18 23.52
N LEU A 172 -12.34 7.19 23.53
CA LEU A 172 -13.16 8.41 23.40
C LEU A 172 -12.94 9.40 24.54
N LYS A 173 -12.53 8.90 25.70
CA LYS A 173 -12.16 9.68 26.88
C LYS A 173 -10.71 10.23 26.79
N HIS A 174 -9.93 9.83 25.79
CA HIS A 174 -8.49 10.09 25.68
C HIS A 174 -7.62 9.45 26.79
N ASP A 175 -8.13 8.40 27.45
CA ASP A 175 -7.37 7.61 28.42
C ASP A 175 -6.68 6.42 27.72
N ASN A 176 -5.58 6.73 27.03
CA ASN A 176 -4.86 5.77 26.19
C ASN A 176 -4.33 4.56 26.98
N ARG A 177 -3.92 4.74 28.24
CA ARG A 177 -3.34 3.68 29.07
C ARG A 177 -4.40 2.66 29.48
N ASN A 178 -5.56 3.11 29.98
CA ASN A 178 -6.64 2.19 30.32
C ASN A 178 -7.28 1.58 29.07
N SER A 179 -7.36 2.35 27.96
CA SER A 179 -7.81 1.81 26.67
C SER A 179 -6.95 0.64 26.22
N HIS A 180 -5.62 0.77 26.29
CA HIS A 180 -4.67 -0.30 25.95
C HIS A 180 -4.89 -1.55 26.82
N VAL A 181 -4.98 -1.39 28.15
CA VAL A 181 -5.20 -2.52 29.08
C VAL A 181 -6.46 -3.30 28.73
N HIS A 182 -7.56 -2.60 28.47
CA HIS A 182 -8.83 -3.24 28.13
C HIS A 182 -8.82 -3.90 26.74
N TYR A 183 -8.18 -3.30 25.73
CA TYR A 183 -8.03 -3.94 24.42
C TYR A 183 -7.14 -5.18 24.49
N SER A 184 -6.03 -5.13 25.21
CA SER A 184 -5.15 -6.29 25.42
C SER A 184 -5.86 -7.41 26.17
N THR A 185 -6.65 -7.08 27.20
CA THR A 185 -7.50 -8.07 27.88
C THR A 185 -8.58 -8.64 26.97
N SER A 186 -9.17 -7.82 26.10
CA SER A 186 -10.12 -8.27 25.08
C SER A 186 -9.48 -9.25 24.10
N TYR A 187 -8.21 -9.03 23.74
CA TYR A 187 -7.44 -9.92 22.88
C TYR A 187 -7.15 -11.26 23.56
N SER A 188 -6.70 -11.24 24.82
CA SER A 188 -6.48 -12.46 25.60
C SER A 188 -7.75 -13.32 25.70
N ASN A 189 -8.89 -12.71 26.05
CA ASN A 189 -10.18 -13.41 26.08
C ASN A 189 -10.59 -13.97 24.71
N LEU A 190 -10.17 -13.32 23.61
CA LEU A 190 -10.46 -13.79 22.26
C LEU A 190 -9.63 -15.04 21.92
N LEU A 191 -8.38 -15.11 22.38
CA LEU A 191 -7.52 -16.28 22.16
C LEU A 191 -8.02 -17.54 22.88
N GLU A 192 -8.75 -17.37 23.99
CA GLU A 192 -9.41 -18.45 24.73
C GLU A 192 -10.66 -19.02 24.04
N LEU A 193 -11.15 -18.36 22.97
CA LEU A 193 -12.32 -18.84 22.23
C LEU A 193 -11.99 -20.13 21.48
N ARG A 194 -12.89 -21.10 21.58
CA ARG A 194 -12.86 -22.27 20.69
C ARG A 194 -13.16 -21.83 19.26
N VAL A 195 -12.17 -21.98 18.39
CA VAL A 195 -12.30 -21.69 16.96
C VAL A 195 -12.70 -22.95 16.21
N ASN A 196 -13.71 -22.84 15.35
CA ASN A 196 -14.15 -23.84 14.39
C ASN A 196 -14.36 -23.15 13.03
N ASP A 197 -14.59 -23.92 11.97
CA ASP A 197 -14.72 -23.35 10.62
C ASP A 197 -15.84 -22.31 10.52
N THR A 198 -16.92 -22.52 11.29
CA THR A 198 -18.12 -21.69 11.28
C THR A 198 -17.88 -20.29 11.85
N ASN A 199 -17.06 -20.16 12.90
CA ASN A 199 -16.76 -18.88 13.58
C ASN A 199 -15.36 -18.33 13.25
N SER A 200 -14.54 -19.09 12.52
CA SER A 200 -13.16 -18.75 12.20
C SER A 200 -13.02 -17.35 11.58
N LEU A 201 -13.90 -17.00 10.64
CA LEU A 201 -13.91 -15.69 9.99
C LEU A 201 -14.22 -14.56 10.98
N GLU A 202 -15.23 -14.74 11.85
CA GLU A 202 -15.63 -13.73 12.82
C GLU A 202 -14.50 -13.50 13.84
N VAL A 203 -13.93 -14.59 14.36
CA VAL A 203 -12.81 -14.52 15.31
C VAL A 203 -11.61 -13.80 14.67
N LYS A 204 -11.20 -14.17 13.45
CA LYS A 204 -10.08 -13.52 12.74
C LYS A 204 -10.34 -12.05 12.43
N THR A 205 -11.56 -11.72 12.02
CA THR A 205 -11.94 -10.33 11.73
C THR A 205 -11.86 -9.47 12.98
N VAL A 206 -12.44 -9.95 14.09
CA VAL A 206 -12.41 -9.26 15.38
C VAL A 206 -10.99 -9.21 15.95
N ALA A 207 -10.19 -10.27 15.80
CA ALA A 207 -8.79 -10.30 16.19
C ALA A 207 -8.00 -9.19 15.50
N GLY A 208 -8.18 -9.03 14.18
CA GLY A 208 -7.54 -7.97 13.41
C GLY A 208 -7.90 -6.57 13.93
N TYR A 209 -9.18 -6.31 14.23
CA TYR A 209 -9.61 -5.02 14.79
C TYR A 209 -9.03 -4.73 16.17
N ILE A 210 -9.03 -5.72 17.07
CA ILE A 210 -8.45 -5.57 18.40
C ILE A 210 -6.94 -5.34 18.28
N ASN A 211 -6.26 -6.17 17.50
CA ASN A 211 -4.81 -6.08 17.34
C ASN A 211 -4.38 -4.74 16.72
N TYR A 212 -5.10 -4.24 15.72
CA TYR A 212 -4.88 -2.90 15.16
C TYR A 212 -4.96 -1.83 16.25
N LYS A 213 -5.99 -1.87 17.11
CA LYS A 213 -6.15 -0.92 18.22
C LYS A 213 -5.04 -1.02 19.25
N VAL A 214 -4.63 -2.24 19.63
CA VAL A 214 -3.52 -2.47 20.56
C VAL A 214 -2.22 -1.90 19.99
N CYS A 215 -1.87 -2.25 18.76
CA CYS A 215 -0.63 -1.77 18.11
C CYS A 215 -0.63 -0.24 17.98
N ARG A 216 -1.74 0.37 17.55
CA ARG A 216 -1.87 1.82 17.46
C ARG A 216 -1.66 2.51 18.81
N LEU A 217 -2.27 1.98 19.88
CA LEU A 217 -2.09 2.54 21.23
C LEU A 217 -0.65 2.38 21.74
N LEU A 218 0.01 1.24 21.46
CA LEU A 218 1.41 1.05 21.80
C LEU A 218 2.32 2.08 21.11
N PHE A 219 2.07 2.40 19.83
CA PHE A 219 2.77 3.49 19.15
C PHE A 219 2.50 4.86 19.80
N VAL A 220 1.25 5.18 20.12
CA VAL A 220 0.88 6.44 20.82
C VAL A 220 1.55 6.54 22.19
N LEU A 221 1.71 5.42 22.90
CA LEU A 221 2.40 5.33 24.19
C LEU A 221 3.93 5.29 24.05
N ASN A 222 4.47 5.49 22.84
CA ASN A 222 5.90 5.44 22.52
C ASN A 222 6.58 4.09 22.86
N GLN A 223 5.85 2.99 22.63
CA GLN A 223 6.31 1.61 22.84
C GLN A 223 6.37 0.81 21.52
N PRO A 224 7.23 1.19 20.56
CA PRO A 224 7.28 0.57 19.23
C PRO A 224 7.74 -0.90 19.26
N ARG A 225 8.64 -1.27 20.19
CA ARG A 225 9.12 -2.66 20.31
C ARG A 225 8.01 -3.60 20.75
N ASP A 226 7.18 -3.15 21.68
CA ASP A 226 6.03 -3.89 22.16
C ASP A 226 4.96 -4.01 21.06
N ALA A 227 4.75 -2.96 20.26
CA ALA A 227 3.86 -3.01 19.10
C ALA A 227 4.31 -4.07 18.07
N ILE A 228 5.61 -4.12 17.76
CA ILE A 228 6.19 -5.13 16.86
C ILE A 228 6.06 -6.54 17.46
N SER A 229 6.35 -6.70 18.75
CA SER A 229 6.23 -7.99 19.45
C SER A 229 4.78 -8.50 19.45
N GLN A 230 3.84 -7.61 19.79
CA GLN A 230 2.40 -7.88 19.75
C GLN A 230 1.97 -8.32 18.35
N PHE A 231 2.39 -7.61 17.31
CA PHE A 231 2.03 -7.95 15.93
C PHE A 231 2.62 -9.30 15.49
N ARG A 232 3.87 -9.60 15.85
CA ARG A 232 4.49 -10.91 15.56
C ARG A 232 3.73 -12.05 16.24
N SER A 233 3.44 -11.91 17.53
CA SER A 233 2.65 -12.90 18.28
C SER A 233 1.25 -13.06 17.69
N PHE A 234 0.62 -11.96 17.26
CA PHE A 234 -0.66 -12.01 16.57
C PHE A 234 -0.60 -12.83 15.27
N ILE A 235 0.41 -12.62 14.43
CA ILE A 235 0.56 -13.42 13.21
C ILE A 235 0.80 -14.90 13.54
N GLU A 236 1.67 -15.21 14.51
CA GLU A 236 1.95 -16.60 14.92
C GLU A 236 0.69 -17.34 15.37
N ASN A 237 -0.16 -16.68 16.16
CA ASN A 237 -1.41 -17.27 16.66
C ASN A 237 -2.45 -17.59 15.58
N PHE A 238 -2.45 -16.84 14.47
CA PHE A 238 -3.48 -16.93 13.43
C PHE A 238 -2.99 -17.49 12.09
N ARG A 239 -1.68 -17.64 11.89
CA ARG A 239 -1.09 -18.18 10.65
C ARG A 239 -1.55 -19.61 10.35
N SER A 240 -1.70 -20.44 11.37
CA SER A 240 -2.20 -21.82 11.21
C SER A 240 -3.72 -21.91 11.12
N ARG A 241 -4.45 -20.83 11.46
CA ARG A 241 -5.92 -20.77 11.46
C ARG A 241 -6.43 -20.31 10.11
N SER A 242 -6.16 -21.07 9.05
CA SER A 242 -6.52 -20.71 7.68
C SER A 242 -8.03 -20.62 7.47
N GLY A 243 -8.80 -21.47 8.14
CA GLY A 243 -10.22 -21.69 7.87
C GLY A 243 -10.40 -22.74 6.76
N PRO A 244 -11.58 -22.78 6.11
CA PRO A 244 -11.88 -23.77 5.07
C PRO A 244 -10.85 -23.75 3.92
N PRO A 245 -10.33 -24.92 3.48
CA PRO A 245 -9.31 -24.99 2.44
C PRO A 245 -9.79 -24.44 1.09
N GLU A 246 -11.08 -24.56 0.77
CA GLU A 246 -11.72 -24.06 -0.44
C GLU A 246 -11.69 -22.52 -0.53
N LEU A 247 -11.44 -21.84 0.59
CA LEU A 247 -11.41 -20.39 0.73
C LEU A 247 -10.06 -19.88 1.25
N ILE A 248 -8.96 -20.64 1.09
CA ILE A 248 -7.65 -20.25 1.60
C ILE A 248 -7.15 -18.91 1.05
N PHE A 249 -7.58 -18.52 -0.16
CA PHE A 249 -7.30 -17.19 -0.71
C PHE A 249 -7.80 -16.05 0.21
N GLN A 250 -8.90 -16.24 0.96
CA GLN A 250 -9.38 -15.26 1.94
C GLN A 250 -8.44 -15.14 3.13
N HIS A 251 -7.77 -16.24 3.52
CA HIS A 251 -6.77 -16.19 4.57
C HIS A 251 -5.55 -15.36 4.14
N HIS A 252 -5.05 -15.59 2.93
CA HIS A 252 -3.96 -14.82 2.36
C HIS A 252 -4.34 -13.35 2.17
N ALA A 253 -5.57 -13.07 1.72
CA ALA A 253 -6.12 -11.71 1.66
C ALA A 253 -6.11 -11.02 3.03
N TRP A 254 -6.56 -11.74 4.07
CA TRP A 254 -6.57 -11.24 5.43
C TRP A 254 -5.15 -10.97 5.94
N LEU A 255 -4.21 -11.89 5.76
CA LEU A 255 -2.80 -11.71 6.15
C LEU A 255 -2.17 -10.49 5.46
N ALA A 256 -2.33 -10.40 4.13
CA ALA A 256 -1.85 -9.25 3.37
C ALA A 256 -2.41 -7.94 3.93
N LYS A 257 -3.71 -7.91 4.27
CA LYS A 257 -4.33 -6.73 4.87
C LYS A 257 -3.79 -6.41 6.27
N GLN A 258 -3.54 -7.42 7.12
CA GLN A 258 -2.98 -7.19 8.46
C GLN A 258 -1.57 -6.60 8.39
N TYR A 259 -0.71 -7.15 7.52
CA TYR A 259 0.64 -6.63 7.30
C TYR A 259 0.63 -5.20 6.73
N CYS A 260 -0.23 -4.92 5.76
CA CYS A 260 -0.40 -3.58 5.20
C CYS A 260 -0.83 -2.56 6.26
N LEU A 261 -1.87 -2.87 7.03
CA LEU A 261 -2.38 -1.98 8.09
C LEU A 261 -1.34 -1.73 9.20
N PHE A 262 -0.53 -2.72 9.54
CA PHE A 262 0.56 -2.52 10.50
C PHE A 262 1.68 -1.66 9.92
N GLY A 263 2.02 -1.83 8.63
CA GLY A 263 2.93 -0.94 7.91
C GLY A 263 2.45 0.51 7.92
N GLU A 264 1.17 0.74 7.62
CA GLU A 264 0.53 2.07 7.66
C GLU A 264 0.60 2.69 9.08
N LEU A 265 0.26 1.93 10.12
CA LEU A 265 0.37 2.40 11.52
C LEU A 265 1.79 2.77 11.91
N PHE A 266 2.76 1.96 11.49
CA PHE A 266 4.16 2.22 11.81
C PHE A 266 4.65 3.47 11.05
N GLU A 267 4.25 3.65 9.79
CA GLU A 267 4.54 4.86 9.04
C GLU A 267 3.92 6.11 9.68
N GLU A 268 2.67 6.03 10.13
CA GLU A 268 1.99 7.11 10.86
C GLU A 268 2.73 7.46 12.17
N ALA A 269 3.20 6.45 12.91
CA ALA A 269 3.98 6.66 14.13
C ALA A 269 5.30 7.39 13.85
N ILE A 270 5.99 7.04 12.76
CA ILE A 270 7.23 7.72 12.34
C ILE A 270 6.95 9.17 11.94
N ARG A 271 5.86 9.40 11.20
CA ARG A 271 5.40 10.77 10.87
C ARG A 271 5.04 11.57 12.13
N GLY A 272 4.53 10.90 13.16
CA GLY A 272 4.22 11.45 14.47
C GLY A 272 5.44 11.69 15.39
N GLY A 273 6.66 11.48 14.91
CA GLY A 273 7.90 11.79 15.64
C GLY A 273 8.64 10.58 16.22
N LEU A 274 8.19 9.35 15.93
CA LEU A 274 8.95 8.15 16.30
C LEU A 274 10.27 8.08 15.52
N PRO A 275 11.42 7.86 16.18
CA PRO A 275 12.71 7.79 15.50
C PRO A 275 12.75 6.60 14.54
N ALA A 276 13.06 6.90 13.28
CA ALA A 276 13.09 5.91 12.22
C ALA A 276 14.43 5.16 12.24
N VAL A 277 14.40 3.82 12.17
CA VAL A 277 15.61 2.98 12.19
C VAL A 277 15.63 2.09 10.94
N GLN A 278 16.80 1.97 10.30
CA GLN A 278 16.95 1.18 9.07
C GLN A 278 16.58 -0.30 9.24
N THR A 279 16.75 -0.88 10.43
CA THR A 279 16.42 -2.29 10.73
C THR A 279 14.97 -2.50 11.18
N MET A 280 14.25 -1.42 11.48
CA MET A 280 12.88 -1.46 11.97
C MET A 280 12.08 -0.37 11.26
N HIS A 281 11.61 -0.69 10.06
CA HIS A 281 10.90 0.27 9.21
C HIS A 281 9.65 -0.36 8.57
N PRO A 282 8.68 0.45 8.09
CA PRO A 282 7.43 -0.03 7.54
C PRO A 282 7.56 -0.89 6.27
N GLY A 283 8.61 -0.68 5.48
CA GLY A 283 8.84 -1.35 4.19
C GLY A 283 8.85 -2.88 4.27
N TYR A 284 9.38 -3.43 5.36
CA TYR A 284 9.36 -4.87 5.63
C TYR A 284 7.93 -5.45 5.70
N TYR A 285 7.00 -4.70 6.29
CA TYR A 285 5.61 -5.15 6.43
C TYR A 285 4.85 -5.02 5.11
N TYR A 286 5.12 -3.99 4.30
CA TYR A 286 4.55 -3.90 2.95
C TYR A 286 5.07 -5.01 2.02
N GLU A 287 6.35 -5.38 2.13
CA GLU A 287 6.91 -6.53 1.41
C GLU A 287 6.20 -7.84 1.78
N LEU A 288 6.03 -8.12 3.08
CA LEU A 288 5.30 -9.30 3.52
C LEU A 288 3.82 -9.27 3.12
N ALA A 289 3.21 -8.08 3.08
CA ALA A 289 1.85 -7.92 2.55
C ALA A 289 1.79 -8.29 1.06
N ALA A 290 2.75 -7.82 0.26
CA ALA A 290 2.83 -8.16 -1.17
C ALA A 290 3.03 -9.66 -1.38
N ARG A 291 3.88 -10.31 -0.58
CA ARG A 291 4.09 -11.76 -0.63
C ARG A 291 2.80 -12.53 -0.37
N HIS A 292 2.03 -12.16 0.65
CA HIS A 292 0.74 -12.80 0.90
C HIS A 292 -0.33 -12.46 -0.14
N ALA A 293 -0.24 -11.29 -0.79
CA ALA A 293 -1.10 -10.99 -1.94
C ALA A 293 -0.75 -11.88 -3.16
N ALA A 294 0.53 -12.23 -3.35
CA ALA A 294 0.95 -13.21 -4.35
C ALA A 294 0.46 -14.63 -4.00
N ASP A 295 0.56 -15.04 -2.73
CA ASP A 295 -0.02 -16.32 -2.27
C ASP A 295 -1.53 -16.38 -2.52
N ARG A 296 -2.25 -15.27 -2.30
CA ARG A 296 -3.69 -15.12 -2.60
C ARG A 296 -3.97 -15.33 -4.09
N LYS A 297 -3.18 -14.71 -4.97
CA LYS A 297 -3.29 -14.86 -6.42
C LYS A 297 -3.10 -16.33 -6.82
N ALA A 298 -2.06 -16.98 -6.33
CA ALA A 298 -1.77 -18.39 -6.61
C ALA A 298 -2.91 -19.31 -6.14
N ALA A 299 -3.41 -19.11 -4.92
CA ALA A 299 -4.55 -19.88 -4.39
C ALA A 299 -5.83 -19.64 -5.20
N SER A 300 -6.10 -18.40 -5.62
CA SER A 300 -7.26 -18.06 -6.45
C SER A 300 -7.20 -18.74 -7.81
N LEU A 301 -6.03 -18.82 -8.45
CA LEU A 301 -5.86 -19.49 -9.74
C LEU A 301 -6.21 -20.98 -9.63
N VAL A 302 -5.80 -21.66 -8.56
CA VAL A 302 -6.11 -23.09 -8.38
C VAL A 302 -7.59 -23.31 -8.02
N LEU A 303 -8.14 -22.51 -7.10
CA LEU A 303 -9.44 -22.79 -6.50
C LEU A 303 -10.62 -22.17 -7.26
N CYS A 304 -10.41 -21.06 -7.98
CA CYS A 304 -11.50 -20.31 -8.59
C CYS A 304 -11.59 -20.51 -10.11
N GLN A 305 -10.59 -21.09 -10.77
CA GLN A 305 -10.53 -21.23 -12.24
C GLN A 305 -11.69 -22.04 -12.84
N GLY A 306 -12.30 -22.96 -12.09
CA GLY A 306 -13.46 -23.74 -12.56
C GLY A 306 -14.82 -23.05 -12.34
N VAL A 307 -14.86 -21.89 -11.69
CA VAL A 307 -16.10 -21.23 -11.29
C VAL A 307 -16.47 -20.15 -12.30
N GLU A 308 -17.36 -20.49 -13.23
CA GLU A 308 -17.85 -19.58 -14.30
C GLU A 308 -19.25 -19.03 -14.04
N ARG A 309 -20.00 -19.64 -13.11
CA ARG A 309 -21.40 -19.29 -12.86
C ARG A 309 -21.61 -18.97 -11.39
N TYR A 310 -22.31 -17.87 -11.16
CA TYR A 310 -22.79 -17.50 -9.83
C TYR A 310 -23.98 -18.40 -9.43
N PRO A 311 -24.13 -18.76 -8.15
CA PRO A 311 -25.31 -19.52 -7.68
C PRO A 311 -26.64 -18.82 -8.00
N ALA A 312 -27.69 -19.59 -8.29
CA ALA A 312 -28.99 -19.04 -8.68
C ALA A 312 -29.68 -18.25 -7.55
N ASN A 313 -29.58 -18.76 -6.32
CA ASN A 313 -29.95 -18.01 -5.13
C ASN A 313 -28.70 -17.31 -4.62
N ASP A 314 -28.77 -16.00 -4.39
CA ASP A 314 -27.63 -15.24 -3.84
C ASP A 314 -27.40 -15.61 -2.37
N PRO A 315 -26.33 -16.37 -2.03
CA PRO A 315 -26.04 -16.73 -0.65
C PRO A 315 -25.36 -15.58 0.11
N LEU A 316 -24.88 -14.55 -0.61
CA LEU A 316 -24.25 -13.35 -0.07
C LEU A 316 -25.25 -12.22 0.21
N ALA A 317 -26.53 -12.42 -0.13
CA ALA A 317 -27.59 -11.46 0.10
C ALA A 317 -27.60 -10.99 1.57
N GLY A 318 -27.63 -9.66 1.76
CA GLY A 318 -27.65 -9.05 3.08
C GLY A 318 -26.29 -8.93 3.78
N LEU A 319 -25.16 -9.15 3.09
CA LEU A 319 -23.80 -8.92 3.62
C LEU A 319 -23.63 -7.54 4.31
N ASP A 320 -24.18 -6.48 3.72
CA ASP A 320 -24.11 -5.13 4.27
C ASP A 320 -25.00 -4.92 5.51
N SER A 321 -26.04 -5.74 5.66
CA SER A 321 -27.02 -5.66 6.75
C SER A 321 -26.69 -6.51 7.98
N LEU A 322 -25.53 -7.21 7.97
CA LEU A 322 -25.15 -8.09 9.08
C LEU A 322 -25.08 -7.35 10.42
N GLU A 323 -25.55 -7.99 11.49
CA GLU A 323 -25.51 -7.39 12.82
C GLU A 323 -24.10 -7.39 13.41
N PHE A 324 -23.27 -8.39 13.07
CA PHE A 324 -21.94 -8.60 13.61
C PHE A 324 -20.84 -8.59 12.54
N TYR A 325 -19.63 -8.26 12.95
CA TYR A 325 -18.46 -8.27 12.05
C TYR A 325 -17.96 -9.69 11.76
N GLY A 326 -17.56 -9.95 10.52
CA GLY A 326 -16.92 -11.21 10.13
C GLY A 326 -17.84 -12.43 10.13
N GLN A 327 -19.17 -12.24 10.14
CA GLN A 327 -20.12 -13.33 9.94
C GLN A 327 -20.36 -13.59 8.45
N ARG A 328 -20.67 -14.84 8.12
CA ARG A 328 -21.14 -15.21 6.77
C ARG A 328 -22.63 -14.87 6.65
N PRO A 329 -23.11 -14.28 5.53
CA PRO A 329 -24.53 -13.94 5.34
C PRO A 329 -25.48 -15.12 5.53
N TRP A 330 -25.14 -16.26 4.94
CA TRP A 330 -25.90 -17.50 5.07
C TRP A 330 -25.86 -18.15 6.48
N ARG A 331 -25.11 -17.58 7.43
CA ARG A 331 -25.04 -18.02 8.85
C ARG A 331 -25.38 -16.94 9.88
N ALA A 332 -25.91 -15.79 9.46
CA ALA A 332 -26.12 -14.65 10.34
C ALA A 332 -26.89 -15.01 11.63
N GLY A 333 -26.24 -14.84 12.79
CA GLY A 333 -26.86 -15.02 14.11
C GLY A 333 -27.10 -16.45 14.60
N ASN A 334 -26.73 -17.50 13.85
CA ASN A 334 -26.95 -18.91 14.20
C ASN A 334 -25.65 -19.73 14.36
N LEU A 335 -24.50 -19.08 14.48
CA LEU A 335 -23.16 -19.71 14.49
C LEU A 335 -22.97 -20.89 15.46
N SER A 336 -23.70 -20.90 16.58
CA SER A 336 -23.57 -21.92 17.64
C SER A 336 -24.86 -22.73 17.87
N ALA A 337 -25.96 -22.39 17.18
CA ALA A 337 -27.30 -22.88 17.54
C ALA A 337 -27.82 -23.98 16.61
N GLN A 338 -27.35 -24.03 15.35
CA GLN A 338 -27.82 -25.00 14.36
C GLN A 338 -26.64 -25.62 13.60
N PRO A 339 -26.74 -26.91 13.22
CA PRO A 339 -25.71 -27.53 12.39
C PRO A 339 -25.60 -26.83 11.04
N PRO A 340 -24.40 -26.81 10.42
CA PRO A 340 -24.21 -26.29 9.07
C PRO A 340 -25.15 -26.99 8.07
N ASP A 341 -25.82 -26.22 7.22
CA ASP A 341 -26.49 -26.75 6.04
C ASP A 341 -25.44 -26.93 4.91
N PRO A 342 -25.09 -28.17 4.53
CA PRO A 342 -24.01 -28.41 3.56
C PRO A 342 -24.26 -27.76 2.19
N ILE A 343 -25.53 -27.67 1.77
CA ILE A 343 -25.88 -27.12 0.45
C ILE A 343 -25.63 -25.62 0.44
N ARG A 344 -26.13 -24.90 1.46
CA ARG A 344 -25.92 -23.45 1.59
C ARG A 344 -24.45 -23.08 1.79
N GLU A 345 -23.67 -23.91 2.49
CA GLU A 345 -22.23 -23.70 2.60
C GLU A 345 -21.54 -23.76 1.25
N MET A 346 -21.86 -24.78 0.45
CA MET A 346 -21.30 -24.96 -0.88
C MET A 346 -21.68 -23.81 -1.81
N GLU A 347 -22.95 -23.40 -1.82
CA GLU A 347 -23.40 -22.22 -2.58
C GLU A 347 -22.63 -20.96 -2.15
N GLY A 348 -22.49 -20.73 -0.84
CA GLY A 348 -21.72 -19.61 -0.29
C GLY A 348 -20.25 -19.63 -0.71
N PHE A 349 -19.62 -20.80 -0.77
CA PHE A 349 -18.22 -20.94 -1.19
C PHE A 349 -18.05 -20.65 -2.68
N VAL A 350 -18.92 -21.20 -3.52
CA VAL A 350 -18.93 -20.95 -4.97
C VAL A 350 -19.15 -19.46 -5.26
N ALA A 351 -20.08 -18.80 -4.57
CA ALA A 351 -20.30 -17.37 -4.72
C ALA A 351 -19.06 -16.53 -4.37
N LEU A 352 -18.30 -16.92 -3.35
CA LEU A 352 -17.05 -16.23 -2.97
C LEU A 352 -15.92 -16.48 -3.98
N GLN A 353 -15.78 -17.70 -4.47
CA GLN A 353 -14.80 -18.04 -5.51
C GLN A 353 -15.11 -17.30 -6.82
N TYR A 354 -16.39 -17.22 -7.19
CA TYR A 354 -16.84 -16.42 -8.33
C TYR A 354 -16.45 -14.95 -8.18
N ASN A 355 -16.78 -14.33 -7.03
CA ASN A 355 -16.44 -12.93 -6.78
C ASN A 355 -14.93 -12.69 -6.77
N GLU A 356 -14.16 -13.62 -6.19
CA GLU A 356 -12.70 -13.54 -6.16
C GLU A 356 -12.11 -13.55 -7.58
N ARG A 357 -12.65 -14.37 -8.48
CA ARG A 357 -12.18 -14.47 -9.86
C ARG A 357 -12.55 -13.28 -10.72
N HIS A 358 -13.81 -12.83 -10.65
CA HIS A 358 -14.34 -11.87 -11.62
C HIS A 358 -14.26 -10.41 -11.16
N HIS A 359 -14.10 -10.16 -9.85
CA HIS A 359 -14.13 -8.79 -9.31
C HIS A 359 -12.82 -8.33 -8.68
N ILE A 360 -11.83 -9.22 -8.50
CA ILE A 360 -10.56 -8.86 -7.87
C ILE A 360 -9.43 -8.85 -8.89
N ASN A 361 -8.75 -7.71 -9.00
CA ASN A 361 -7.49 -7.61 -9.74
C ASN A 361 -6.32 -7.85 -8.77
N HIS A 362 -5.86 -9.10 -8.67
CA HIS A 362 -4.77 -9.47 -7.76
C HIS A 362 -3.45 -8.76 -8.11
N SER A 363 -3.13 -8.64 -9.40
CA SER A 363 -1.90 -8.01 -9.87
C SER A 363 -1.80 -6.55 -9.45
N ALA A 364 -2.88 -5.79 -9.59
CA ALA A 364 -2.92 -4.40 -9.15
C ALA A 364 -2.67 -4.25 -7.64
N ILE A 365 -3.20 -5.18 -6.82
CA ILE A 365 -2.97 -5.19 -5.37
C ILE A 365 -1.50 -5.46 -5.06
N ILE A 366 -0.89 -6.47 -5.70
CA ILE A 366 0.53 -6.82 -5.49
C ILE A 366 1.43 -5.65 -5.90
N ILE A 367 1.21 -5.07 -7.08
CA ILE A 367 1.98 -3.92 -7.60
C ILE A 367 1.89 -2.73 -6.65
N SER A 368 0.70 -2.41 -6.13
CA SER A 368 0.52 -1.32 -5.17
C SER A 368 1.31 -1.56 -3.87
N LEU A 369 1.27 -2.78 -3.33
CA LEU A 369 1.99 -3.13 -2.10
C LEU A 369 3.52 -3.11 -2.31
N LEU A 370 4.00 -3.61 -3.45
CA LEU A 370 5.42 -3.52 -3.82
C LEU A 370 5.87 -2.07 -3.99
N GLY A 371 5.06 -1.21 -4.61
CA GLY A 371 5.33 0.22 -4.73
C GLY A 371 5.49 0.92 -3.37
N ASN A 372 4.62 0.59 -2.42
CA ASN A 372 4.72 1.08 -1.03
C ASN A 372 6.03 0.60 -0.38
N ALA A 373 6.38 -0.69 -0.52
CA ALA A 373 7.61 -1.25 0.02
C ALA A 373 8.86 -0.58 -0.58
N ILE A 374 8.93 -0.44 -1.91
CA ILE A 374 10.03 0.21 -2.65
C ILE A 374 10.24 1.64 -2.17
N THR A 375 9.16 2.40 -1.98
CA THR A 375 9.21 3.78 -1.49
C THR A 375 9.85 3.83 -0.10
N GLN A 376 9.46 2.93 0.79
CA GLN A 376 10.05 2.85 2.12
C GLN A 376 11.54 2.43 2.04
N TYR A 377 11.88 1.37 1.31
CA TYR A 377 13.29 0.95 1.17
C TYR A 377 14.18 2.02 0.51
N LYS A 378 13.62 2.88 -0.35
CA LYS A 378 14.30 4.08 -0.87
C LYS A 378 14.57 5.09 0.26
N ASN A 379 13.57 5.41 1.07
CA ASN A 379 13.69 6.36 2.18
C ASN A 379 14.74 5.91 3.22
N TYR A 380 14.82 4.60 3.49
CA TYR A 380 15.77 4.01 4.44
C TYR A 380 17.12 3.60 3.82
N ARG A 381 17.42 4.03 2.58
CA ARG A 381 18.71 3.79 1.90
C ARG A 381 19.10 2.31 1.83
N CYS A 382 18.14 1.46 1.44
CA CYS A 382 18.33 0.02 1.25
C CYS A 382 18.31 -0.34 -0.26
N PRO A 383 19.36 -0.03 -1.03
CA PRO A 383 19.32 -0.11 -2.50
C PRO A 383 19.14 -1.53 -3.04
N ARG A 384 19.74 -2.54 -2.41
CA ARG A 384 19.62 -3.95 -2.86
C ARG A 384 18.19 -4.46 -2.74
N MET A 385 17.54 -4.23 -1.60
CA MET A 385 16.15 -4.64 -1.41
C MET A 385 15.21 -3.86 -2.33
N ARG A 386 15.44 -2.56 -2.50
CA ARG A 386 14.69 -1.72 -3.45
C ARG A 386 14.71 -2.31 -4.88
N ARG A 387 15.90 -2.71 -5.37
CA ARG A 387 16.06 -3.31 -6.70
C ARG A 387 15.40 -4.68 -6.80
N HIS A 388 15.56 -5.52 -5.77
CA HIS A 388 14.90 -6.82 -5.71
C HIS A 388 13.37 -6.70 -5.83
N LEU A 389 12.75 -5.79 -5.08
CA LEU A 389 11.31 -5.55 -5.14
C LEU A 389 10.86 -4.92 -6.46
N ALA A 390 11.69 -4.07 -7.07
CA ALA A 390 11.42 -3.54 -8.40
C ALA A 390 11.39 -4.65 -9.47
N ILE A 391 12.28 -5.64 -9.38
CA ILE A 391 12.23 -6.83 -10.27
C ILE A 391 10.95 -7.63 -10.03
N GLN A 392 10.58 -7.89 -8.77
CA GLN A 392 9.32 -8.58 -8.46
C GLN A 392 8.10 -7.83 -9.01
N MET A 393 8.13 -6.51 -8.97
CA MET A 393 7.07 -5.68 -9.54
C MET A 393 7.05 -5.75 -11.07
N ALA A 394 8.21 -5.81 -11.73
CA ALA A 394 8.31 -6.03 -13.17
C ALA A 394 7.75 -7.40 -13.57
N ASP A 395 8.04 -8.44 -12.79
CA ASP A 395 7.48 -9.79 -12.99
C ASP A 395 5.95 -9.81 -12.86
N GLU A 396 5.40 -9.01 -11.95
CA GLU A 396 3.95 -8.88 -11.81
C GLU A 396 3.32 -8.06 -12.94
N TYR A 397 4.00 -7.02 -13.45
CA TYR A 397 3.58 -6.32 -14.67
C TYR A 397 3.58 -7.26 -15.89
N TYR A 398 4.62 -8.09 -16.03
CA TYR A 398 4.68 -9.12 -17.07
C TYR A 398 3.50 -10.10 -16.96
N SER A 399 3.25 -10.59 -15.74
CA SER A 399 2.15 -11.53 -15.45
C SER A 399 0.75 -10.93 -15.68
N SER A 400 0.62 -9.61 -15.61
CA SER A 400 -0.63 -8.88 -15.89
C SER A 400 -0.72 -8.35 -17.32
N LYS A 401 0.19 -8.78 -18.21
CA LYS A 401 0.29 -8.41 -19.63
C LYS A 401 0.58 -6.93 -19.90
N ASP A 402 1.05 -6.18 -18.89
CA ASP A 402 1.56 -4.82 -19.08
C ASP A 402 3.06 -4.86 -19.39
N TYR A 403 3.39 -5.41 -20.57
CA TYR A 403 4.76 -5.66 -20.99
C TYR A 403 5.58 -4.37 -21.15
N GLY A 404 4.94 -3.23 -21.45
CA GLY A 404 5.62 -1.94 -21.60
C GLY A 404 6.16 -1.42 -20.26
N LYS A 405 5.36 -1.47 -19.19
CA LYS A 405 5.85 -1.09 -17.85
C LYS A 405 6.87 -2.09 -17.31
N ALA A 406 6.68 -3.39 -17.58
CA ALA A 406 7.66 -4.42 -17.23
C ALA A 406 9.01 -4.11 -17.89
N LEU A 407 9.03 -3.86 -19.20
CA LEU A 407 10.23 -3.52 -19.96
C LEU A 407 10.95 -2.30 -19.38
N THR A 408 10.21 -1.20 -19.14
CA THR A 408 10.76 0.05 -18.60
C THR A 408 11.43 -0.16 -17.25
N LEU A 409 10.82 -0.99 -16.38
CA LEU A 409 11.37 -1.26 -15.06
C LEU A 409 12.60 -2.18 -15.13
N LEU A 410 12.57 -3.20 -15.99
CA LEU A 410 13.69 -4.12 -16.20
C LEU A 410 14.91 -3.40 -16.77
N THR A 411 14.73 -2.55 -17.80
CA THR A 411 15.84 -1.79 -18.40
C THR A 411 16.46 -0.81 -17.42
N HIS A 412 15.64 -0.14 -16.60
CA HIS A 412 16.15 0.71 -15.52
C HIS A 412 16.94 -0.10 -14.47
N MET A 413 16.51 -1.32 -14.12
CA MET A 413 17.23 -2.15 -13.15
C MET A 413 18.53 -2.74 -13.72
N LEU A 414 18.60 -3.03 -15.02
CA LEU A 414 19.81 -3.57 -15.66
C LEU A 414 21.03 -2.65 -15.43
N TRP A 415 20.86 -1.32 -15.52
CA TRP A 415 21.95 -0.36 -15.28
C TRP A 415 22.62 -0.53 -13.91
N ASP A 416 21.81 -0.75 -12.87
CA ASP A 416 22.29 -0.99 -11.51
C ASP A 416 23.09 -2.30 -11.38
N TYR A 417 22.68 -3.37 -12.08
CA TYR A 417 23.37 -4.67 -12.03
C TYR A 417 24.64 -4.71 -12.89
N ARG A 418 24.68 -3.98 -14.01
CA ARG A 418 25.89 -3.80 -14.83
C ARG A 418 27.05 -3.25 -14.00
N ALA A 419 26.77 -2.25 -13.15
CA ALA A 419 27.77 -1.67 -12.25
C ALA A 419 28.31 -2.68 -11.22
N GLU A 420 27.48 -3.61 -10.75
CA GLU A 420 27.84 -4.61 -9.74
C GLU A 420 28.37 -5.93 -10.31
N ARG A 421 28.28 -6.14 -11.63
CA ARG A 421 28.79 -7.32 -12.36
C ARG A 421 28.23 -8.67 -11.88
N TRP A 422 26.90 -8.75 -11.72
CA TRP A 422 26.21 -10.00 -11.41
C TRP A 422 25.68 -10.70 -12.68
N ASP A 423 26.56 -11.41 -13.39
CA ASP A 423 26.27 -11.97 -14.72
C ASP A 423 25.02 -12.87 -14.77
N SER A 424 24.79 -13.69 -13.75
CA SER A 424 23.61 -14.56 -13.68
C SER A 424 22.29 -13.79 -13.56
N LEU A 425 22.28 -12.70 -12.79
CA LEU A 425 21.12 -11.83 -12.64
C LEU A 425 20.89 -11.02 -13.91
N ILE A 426 21.96 -10.51 -14.52
CA ILE A 426 21.89 -9.78 -15.79
C ILE A 426 21.32 -10.70 -16.88
N SER A 427 21.82 -11.92 -17.03
CA SER A 427 21.32 -12.90 -18.00
C SER A 427 19.82 -13.21 -17.81
N SER A 428 19.38 -13.40 -16.56
CA SER A 428 17.96 -13.62 -16.25
C SER A 428 17.08 -12.40 -16.56
N LEU A 429 17.55 -11.19 -16.24
CA LEU A 429 16.83 -9.95 -16.53
C LEU A 429 16.78 -9.66 -18.04
N LEU A 430 17.88 -9.86 -18.77
CA LEU A 430 17.94 -9.72 -20.22
C LEU A 430 16.99 -10.68 -20.92
N THR A 431 16.89 -11.92 -20.43
CA THR A 431 15.92 -12.90 -20.93
C THR A 431 14.50 -12.35 -20.87
N LYS A 432 14.07 -11.86 -19.70
CA LYS A 432 12.72 -11.32 -19.52
C LYS A 432 12.52 -10.01 -20.28
N ALA A 433 13.52 -9.13 -20.29
CA ALA A 433 13.47 -7.85 -20.99
C ALA A 433 13.36 -8.05 -22.51
N LEU A 434 14.10 -9.00 -23.09
CA LEU A 434 13.98 -9.40 -24.49
C LEU A 434 12.58 -9.92 -24.82
N SER A 435 12.00 -10.77 -23.96
CA SER A 435 10.62 -11.21 -24.12
C SER A 435 9.63 -10.04 -24.09
N CYS A 436 9.79 -9.09 -23.17
CA CYS A 436 8.95 -7.89 -23.11
C CYS A 436 9.12 -6.99 -24.35
N ALA A 437 10.36 -6.79 -24.79
CA ALA A 437 10.68 -5.98 -25.97
C ALA A 437 10.10 -6.62 -27.24
N TYR A 438 10.16 -7.94 -27.36
CA TYR A 438 9.49 -8.69 -28.42
C TYR A 438 7.96 -8.51 -28.37
N LEU A 439 7.34 -8.73 -27.21
CA LEU A 439 5.88 -8.67 -27.06
C LEU A 439 5.30 -7.26 -27.28
N THR A 440 6.09 -6.21 -27.03
CA THR A 440 5.73 -4.81 -27.30
C THR A 440 6.18 -4.32 -28.68
N ALA A 441 6.88 -5.17 -29.45
CA ALA A 441 7.58 -4.83 -30.69
C ALA A 441 8.46 -3.58 -30.55
N SER A 442 9.16 -3.42 -29.42
CA SER A 442 10.03 -2.27 -29.14
C SER A 442 11.38 -2.48 -29.79
N VAL A 443 11.52 -2.02 -31.04
CA VAL A 443 12.68 -2.33 -31.92
C VAL A 443 14.00 -1.88 -31.31
N ARG A 444 14.08 -0.63 -30.83
CA ARG A 444 15.33 -0.05 -30.30
C ARG A 444 15.82 -0.83 -29.09
N GLU A 445 14.93 -1.02 -28.11
CA GLU A 445 15.20 -1.78 -26.90
C GLU A 445 15.55 -3.24 -27.22
N TYR A 446 14.90 -3.86 -28.22
CA TYR A 446 15.20 -5.23 -28.63
C TYR A 446 16.62 -5.36 -29.23
N ILE A 447 17.08 -4.39 -30.02
CA ILE A 447 18.44 -4.35 -30.57
C ILE A 447 19.45 -4.17 -29.43
N ASP A 448 19.25 -3.18 -28.56
CA ASP A 448 20.15 -2.89 -27.44
C ASP A 448 20.31 -4.10 -26.51
N LEU A 449 19.20 -4.73 -26.14
CA LEU A 449 19.18 -5.90 -25.27
C LEU A 449 19.79 -7.14 -25.95
N SER A 450 19.61 -7.30 -27.27
CA SER A 450 20.19 -8.43 -28.03
C SER A 450 21.71 -8.34 -28.10
N LEU A 451 22.25 -7.13 -28.29
CA LEU A 451 23.69 -6.91 -28.31
C LEU A 451 24.33 -7.20 -26.94
N GLU A 452 23.67 -6.78 -25.86
CA GLU A 452 24.13 -7.08 -24.49
C GLU A 452 24.03 -8.57 -24.14
N ALA A 453 22.89 -9.20 -24.45
CA ALA A 453 22.65 -10.61 -24.15
C ALA A 453 23.62 -11.54 -24.87
N SER A 454 24.16 -11.11 -26.02
CA SER A 454 25.20 -11.82 -26.75
C SER A 454 26.48 -12.02 -25.94
N ALA A 455 26.75 -11.24 -24.89
CA ALA A 455 27.91 -11.44 -24.00
C ALA A 455 27.64 -12.46 -22.87
N TYR A 456 26.37 -12.74 -22.56
CA TYR A 456 25.97 -13.47 -21.35
C TYR A 456 25.28 -14.82 -21.61
N PHE A 457 24.65 -14.99 -22.76
CA PHE A 457 23.88 -16.19 -23.06
C PHE A 457 24.77 -17.38 -23.46
N PRO A 458 24.30 -18.63 -23.26
CA PRO A 458 24.99 -19.81 -23.78
C PRO A 458 24.98 -19.84 -25.30
N THR A 459 25.96 -20.51 -25.91
CA THR A 459 26.22 -20.53 -27.36
C THR A 459 24.98 -20.87 -28.19
N GLU A 460 24.21 -21.89 -27.80
CA GLU A 460 22.99 -22.32 -28.50
C GLU A 460 21.98 -21.19 -28.64
N ARG A 461 21.80 -20.40 -27.57
CA ARG A 461 20.86 -19.28 -27.55
C ARG A 461 21.42 -18.05 -28.25
N GLN A 462 22.74 -17.86 -28.21
CA GLN A 462 23.42 -16.77 -28.92
C GLN A 462 23.28 -16.90 -30.44
N GLU A 463 23.28 -18.11 -31.00
CA GLU A 463 23.07 -18.30 -32.45
C GLU A 463 21.69 -17.80 -32.90
N ARG A 464 20.64 -18.20 -32.18
CA ARG A 464 19.27 -17.75 -32.46
C ARG A 464 19.11 -16.25 -32.27
N LEU A 465 19.67 -15.72 -31.19
CA LEU A 465 19.64 -14.29 -30.89
C LEU A 465 20.32 -13.48 -32.01
N PHE A 466 21.45 -13.99 -32.52
CA PHE A 466 22.17 -13.40 -33.63
C PHE A 466 21.35 -13.39 -34.93
N ASP A 467 20.72 -14.51 -35.29
CA ASP A 467 19.87 -14.61 -36.47
C ASP A 467 18.66 -13.67 -36.38
N ASN A 468 18.05 -13.57 -35.19
CA ASN A 468 16.96 -12.64 -34.92
C ASN A 468 17.41 -11.17 -35.01
N LEU A 469 18.57 -10.83 -34.45
CA LEU A 469 19.13 -9.49 -34.53
C LEU A 469 19.35 -9.07 -35.99
N LEU A 470 19.99 -9.93 -36.79
CA LEU A 470 20.23 -9.67 -38.21
C LEU A 470 18.92 -9.56 -38.98
N SER A 471 17.94 -10.40 -38.68
CA SER A 471 16.60 -10.32 -39.28
C SER A 471 15.94 -8.97 -39.01
N VAL A 472 15.99 -8.48 -37.77
CA VAL A 472 15.43 -7.16 -37.40
C VAL A 472 16.12 -6.03 -38.13
N ILE A 473 17.45 -6.07 -38.24
CA ILE A 473 18.25 -5.06 -38.98
C ILE A 473 17.89 -5.06 -40.47
N GLN A 474 17.63 -6.23 -41.04
CA GLN A 474 17.19 -6.39 -42.44
C GLN A 474 15.71 -6.02 -42.65
N GLY A 475 15.00 -5.56 -41.62
CA GLY A 475 13.59 -5.20 -41.71
C GLY A 475 12.65 -6.42 -41.75
N CYS A 476 13.09 -7.57 -41.22
CA CYS A 476 12.30 -8.79 -41.05
C CYS A 476 11.87 -8.96 -39.58
N SER A 477 10.79 -9.71 -39.35
CA SER A 477 10.32 -10.00 -37.99
C SER A 477 11.27 -11.00 -37.31
N PRO A 478 11.62 -10.78 -36.02
CA PRO A 478 12.35 -11.78 -35.25
C PRO A 478 11.45 -12.98 -34.94
N GLU A 479 12.07 -14.14 -34.71
CA GLU A 479 11.37 -15.33 -34.24
C GLU A 479 11.17 -15.31 -32.71
N PRO A 480 9.99 -15.73 -32.20
CA PRO A 480 9.72 -15.73 -30.76
C PRO A 480 10.51 -16.82 -30.02
N ASP A 481 11.04 -16.47 -28.85
CA ASP A 481 11.71 -17.41 -27.94
C ASP A 481 10.74 -18.36 -27.21
N VAL A 482 9.45 -18.07 -27.22
CA VAL A 482 8.41 -18.75 -26.41
C VAL A 482 7.42 -19.48 -27.32
N GLU A 483 6.75 -20.49 -26.77
CA GLU A 483 5.63 -21.18 -27.41
C GLU A 483 4.55 -20.20 -27.89
N GLU A 484 3.84 -20.60 -28.94
CA GLU A 484 2.89 -19.75 -29.62
C GLU A 484 1.62 -19.55 -28.77
N ASP A 485 1.39 -18.32 -28.34
CA ASP A 485 0.20 -17.89 -27.63
C ASP A 485 -0.47 -16.68 -28.31
N GLN A 486 -1.58 -16.22 -27.73
CA GLN A 486 -2.33 -15.07 -28.25
C GLN A 486 -1.50 -13.79 -28.26
N ASP A 487 -0.62 -13.61 -27.26
CA ASP A 487 0.17 -12.39 -27.10
C ASP A 487 1.36 -12.38 -28.09
N VAL A 488 1.99 -13.53 -28.34
CA VAL A 488 3.00 -13.75 -29.38
C VAL A 488 2.42 -13.54 -30.77
N THR A 489 1.20 -14.01 -31.01
CA THR A 489 0.50 -13.80 -32.29
C THR A 489 0.24 -12.31 -32.52
N ALA A 490 -0.24 -11.60 -31.50
CA ALA A 490 -0.42 -10.14 -31.56
C ALA A 490 0.91 -9.42 -31.78
N ALA A 491 1.99 -9.85 -31.10
CA ALA A 491 3.32 -9.29 -31.26
C ALA A 491 3.86 -9.46 -32.69
N ARG A 492 3.68 -10.61 -33.33
CA ARG A 492 4.09 -10.82 -34.74
C ARG A 492 3.40 -9.85 -35.69
N ALA A 493 2.11 -9.58 -35.48
CA ALA A 493 1.39 -8.59 -36.28
C ALA A 493 1.96 -7.17 -36.09
N LEU A 494 2.35 -6.82 -34.85
CA LEU A 494 3.01 -5.55 -34.54
C LEU A 494 4.40 -5.45 -35.19
N TRP A 495 5.20 -6.52 -35.14
CA TRP A 495 6.50 -6.57 -35.80
C TRP A 495 6.37 -6.43 -37.31
N ALA A 496 5.46 -7.14 -37.96
CA ALA A 496 5.24 -7.02 -39.40
C ALA A 496 4.94 -5.56 -39.84
N SER A 497 4.13 -4.85 -39.04
CA SER A 497 3.82 -3.44 -39.28
C SER A 497 5.06 -2.54 -39.12
N LYS A 498 5.84 -2.71 -38.04
CA LYS A 498 7.04 -1.89 -37.78
C LYS A 498 8.20 -2.17 -38.74
N CYS A 499 8.42 -3.44 -39.09
CA CYS A 499 9.40 -3.90 -40.07
C CYS A 499 9.20 -3.27 -41.45
N ALA A 500 7.95 -3.08 -41.88
CA ALA A 500 7.66 -2.37 -43.13
C ALA A 500 8.11 -0.89 -43.14
N THR A 501 8.28 -0.29 -41.96
CA THR A 501 8.67 1.14 -41.80
C THR A 501 10.14 1.34 -41.44
N LEU A 502 10.89 0.26 -41.19
CA LEU A 502 12.25 0.28 -40.63
C LEU A 502 13.33 0.75 -41.60
N SER A 503 13.07 0.77 -42.92
CA SER A 503 14.05 1.11 -43.97
C SER A 503 14.59 2.57 -43.94
N THR A 504 14.17 3.38 -42.98
CA THR A 504 14.51 4.82 -42.89
C THR A 504 15.12 5.25 -41.54
N LEU A 505 15.35 4.33 -40.59
CA LEU A 505 15.77 4.66 -39.23
C LEU A 505 17.18 4.15 -38.91
N SER A 506 18.13 5.07 -38.69
CA SER A 506 19.42 4.76 -38.07
C SER A 506 19.27 4.67 -36.55
N HIS A 507 19.77 3.59 -35.93
CA HIS A 507 19.77 3.41 -34.48
C HIS A 507 21.21 3.33 -33.97
N THR A 508 21.58 4.21 -33.04
CA THR A 508 22.91 4.26 -32.43
C THR A 508 22.86 3.65 -31.05
N VAL A 509 23.72 2.66 -30.80
CA VAL A 509 23.82 1.96 -29.50
C VAL A 509 25.05 2.46 -28.75
N ASP A 510 24.85 3.00 -27.55
CA ASP A 510 25.97 3.35 -26.66
C ASP A 510 26.50 2.08 -25.97
N MET A 511 27.67 1.66 -26.41
CA MET A 511 28.36 0.46 -25.93
C MET A 511 29.20 0.69 -24.66
N THR A 512 29.29 1.92 -24.14
CA THR A 512 30.19 2.28 -23.02
C THR A 512 29.89 1.52 -21.74
N ASN A 513 28.61 1.31 -21.44
CA ASN A 513 28.14 0.73 -20.18
C ASN A 513 27.63 -0.71 -20.33
N ILE A 514 27.75 -1.30 -21.52
CA ILE A 514 27.22 -2.62 -21.84
C ILE A 514 28.42 -3.57 -21.95
N SER A 515 28.32 -4.79 -21.42
CA SER A 515 29.31 -5.82 -21.78
C SER A 515 28.96 -6.34 -23.16
N THR A 516 29.86 -6.19 -24.12
CA THR A 516 29.50 -6.30 -25.53
C THR A 516 30.04 -7.57 -26.18
N CYS A 517 29.41 -7.94 -27.28
CA CYS A 517 29.94 -8.85 -28.28
C CYS A 517 30.98 -8.20 -29.21
N VAL A 518 31.23 -6.88 -29.10
CA VAL A 518 32.21 -6.15 -29.92
C VAL A 518 33.07 -5.27 -29.02
N ASP A 519 34.34 -5.61 -28.86
CA ASP A 519 35.31 -4.80 -28.11
C ASP A 519 36.09 -3.91 -29.09
N CYS A 520 36.06 -2.60 -28.87
CA CYS A 520 36.88 -1.64 -29.61
C CYS A 520 37.90 -0.99 -28.66
N LYS A 521 39.18 -0.96 -29.07
CA LYS A 521 40.23 -0.20 -28.39
C LYS A 521 40.96 0.65 -29.40
N ALA A 522 41.15 1.93 -29.11
CA ALA A 522 41.97 2.80 -29.93
C ALA A 522 43.16 3.33 -29.12
N ARG A 523 44.28 3.57 -29.82
CA ARG A 523 45.45 4.25 -29.26
C ARG A 523 46.05 5.21 -30.29
N LEU A 524 46.59 6.30 -29.79
CA LEU A 524 47.51 7.15 -30.56
C LEU A 524 48.87 6.44 -30.60
N VAL A 525 49.44 6.29 -31.80
CA VAL A 525 50.66 5.50 -31.99
C VAL A 525 51.91 6.29 -31.59
N GLN A 526 51.86 7.62 -31.69
CA GLN A 526 52.99 8.52 -31.43
C GLN A 526 52.57 9.73 -30.57
N GLU A 527 53.47 10.20 -29.70
CA GLU A 527 53.21 11.30 -28.76
C GLU A 527 53.46 12.70 -29.38
N SER A 528 54.25 12.80 -30.45
CA SER A 528 54.49 14.08 -31.16
C SER A 528 54.82 13.84 -32.62
N CYS A 529 53.96 14.27 -33.54
CA CYS A 529 54.17 14.15 -34.99
C CYS A 529 53.43 15.23 -35.78
N THR A 530 53.86 15.44 -37.03
CA THR A 530 53.19 16.29 -38.03
C THR A 530 51.90 15.66 -38.56
N THR A 531 51.74 14.34 -38.41
CA THR A 531 50.55 13.54 -38.74
C THR A 531 50.20 12.67 -37.52
N VAL A 532 48.91 12.59 -37.17
CA VAL A 532 48.43 11.82 -36.03
C VAL A 532 48.00 10.43 -36.50
N ASP A 533 48.77 9.42 -36.13
CA ASP A 533 48.48 8.02 -36.45
C ASP A 533 47.59 7.41 -35.35
N ILE A 534 46.38 7.01 -35.72
CA ILE A 534 45.41 6.36 -34.83
C ILE A 534 45.30 4.88 -35.20
N GLN A 535 45.60 4.01 -34.23
CA GLN A 535 45.39 2.58 -34.35
C GLN A 535 44.12 2.17 -33.61
N VAL A 536 43.19 1.52 -34.32
CA VAL A 536 41.98 0.92 -33.77
C VAL A 536 42.09 -0.60 -33.85
N LEU A 537 41.78 -1.27 -32.75
CA LEU A 537 41.66 -2.71 -32.61
C LEU A 537 40.20 -3.03 -32.37
N VAL A 538 39.61 -3.84 -33.25
CA VAL A 538 38.23 -4.31 -33.12
C VAL A 538 38.25 -5.82 -32.95
N ARG A 539 37.56 -6.31 -31.92
CA ARG A 539 37.35 -7.73 -31.65
C ARG A 539 35.87 -8.02 -31.66
N CYS A 540 35.43 -8.95 -32.50
CA CYS A 540 34.04 -9.42 -32.52
C CYS A 540 33.94 -10.80 -31.89
N ARG A 541 32.97 -10.98 -30.98
CA ARG A 541 32.68 -12.21 -30.23
C ARG A 541 31.33 -12.82 -30.61
N PHE A 542 30.73 -12.38 -31.70
CA PHE A 542 29.54 -13.03 -32.25
C PHE A 542 29.83 -14.50 -32.58
N VAL A 543 28.81 -15.36 -32.46
CA VAL A 543 28.92 -16.80 -32.72
C VAL A 543 29.07 -17.10 -34.21
N LYS A 544 28.58 -16.21 -35.07
CA LYS A 544 28.69 -16.30 -36.52
C LYS A 544 29.46 -15.09 -37.08
N PRO A 545 30.03 -15.20 -38.31
CA PRO A 545 30.73 -14.09 -38.94
C PRO A 545 29.82 -12.88 -39.17
N VAL A 546 30.36 -11.68 -38.97
CA VAL A 546 29.65 -10.40 -39.14
C VAL A 546 30.39 -9.49 -40.09
N GLN A 547 29.66 -8.89 -41.02
CA GLN A 547 30.17 -7.85 -41.90
C GLN A 547 29.65 -6.49 -41.45
N PHE A 548 30.57 -5.56 -41.19
CA PHE A 548 30.23 -4.15 -40.95
C PHE A 548 30.36 -3.35 -42.24
N THR A 549 29.55 -2.31 -42.37
CA THR A 549 29.52 -1.42 -43.54
C THR A 549 30.57 -0.32 -43.44
N ARG A 550 30.76 0.27 -42.25
CA ARG A 550 31.68 1.40 -42.04
C ARG A 550 32.31 1.40 -40.65
N LEU A 551 33.59 1.73 -40.58
CA LEU A 551 34.31 2.00 -39.33
C LEU A 551 34.83 3.44 -39.34
N THR A 552 34.42 4.22 -38.34
CA THR A 552 34.77 5.64 -38.21
C THR A 552 35.33 5.92 -36.82
N VAL A 553 36.32 6.81 -36.73
CA VAL A 553 36.86 7.31 -35.46
C VAL A 553 36.56 8.79 -35.35
N CYS A 554 35.97 9.19 -34.24
CA CYS A 554 35.73 10.58 -33.91
C CYS A 554 36.89 11.10 -33.05
N VAL A 555 37.52 12.18 -33.50
CA VAL A 555 38.65 12.81 -32.82
C VAL A 555 38.23 14.20 -32.38
N ASN A 556 38.42 14.48 -31.09
CA ASN A 556 38.11 15.76 -30.50
C ASN A 556 39.39 16.62 -30.49
N SER A 557 39.37 17.72 -31.24
CA SER A 557 40.33 18.80 -31.09
C SER A 557 39.69 19.97 -30.31
N PRO A 558 40.49 20.91 -29.77
CA PRO A 558 39.97 22.03 -28.98
C PRO A 558 39.02 22.96 -29.75
N ALA A 559 39.07 22.96 -31.09
CA ALA A 559 38.25 23.78 -31.96
C ALA A 559 37.05 23.02 -32.56
N LEU A 560 37.18 21.71 -32.83
CA LEU A 560 36.15 20.92 -33.52
C LEU A 560 36.27 19.42 -33.20
N SER A 561 35.13 18.71 -33.14
CA SER A 561 35.09 17.25 -33.21
C SER A 561 34.95 16.82 -34.67
N SER A 562 35.89 16.02 -35.17
CA SER A 562 35.93 15.57 -36.57
C SER A 562 35.84 14.05 -36.69
N GLU A 563 35.07 13.58 -37.66
CA GLU A 563 34.89 12.14 -37.95
C GLU A 563 35.80 11.70 -39.10
N PHE A 564 36.58 10.65 -38.87
CA PHE A 564 37.50 10.08 -39.86
C PHE A 564 37.10 8.65 -40.18
N ALA A 565 36.68 8.41 -41.43
CA ALA A 565 36.37 7.07 -41.92
C ALA A 565 37.67 6.28 -42.07
N MET A 566 37.79 5.17 -41.35
CA MET A 566 38.94 4.26 -41.39
C MET A 566 38.81 3.27 -42.54
N CYS A 567 37.59 2.78 -42.77
CA CYS A 567 37.30 1.72 -43.73
C CYS A 567 35.82 1.75 -44.11
N ASP A 568 35.52 1.56 -45.40
CA ASP A 568 34.17 1.48 -45.95
C ASP A 568 34.04 0.21 -46.82
N SER A 569 32.89 -0.47 -46.69
CA SER A 569 32.54 -1.66 -47.45
C SER A 569 32.60 -1.47 -48.98
N ALA A 570 32.41 -0.24 -49.47
CA ALA A 570 32.47 0.08 -50.90
C ALA A 570 33.88 -0.01 -51.51
N SER A 571 34.94 0.19 -50.72
CA SER A 571 36.33 0.18 -51.20
C SER A 571 37.17 -1.00 -50.70
N ASP A 572 36.79 -1.61 -49.57
CA ASP A 572 37.68 -2.47 -48.79
C ASP A 572 37.09 -3.82 -48.34
N SER A 573 36.03 -4.34 -48.97
CA SER A 573 35.56 -5.72 -48.72
C SER A 573 36.71 -6.72 -49.04
N PRO A 574 37.20 -7.59 -48.11
CA PRO A 574 36.59 -8.15 -46.90
C PRO A 574 37.22 -7.67 -45.56
N LYS A 575 37.87 -6.49 -45.50
CA LYS A 575 38.57 -6.03 -44.29
C LYS A 575 37.63 -5.88 -43.09
N LEU A 576 36.37 -5.53 -43.29
CA LEU A 576 35.33 -5.40 -42.25
C LEU A 576 34.50 -6.67 -41.98
N LEU A 577 34.88 -7.83 -42.54
CA LEU A 577 34.27 -9.13 -42.22
C LEU A 577 35.01 -9.78 -41.04
N PHE A 578 34.35 -9.99 -39.90
CA PHE A 578 34.98 -10.60 -38.71
C PHE A 578 34.47 -12.02 -38.49
N SER A 579 35.40 -12.96 -38.33
CA SER A 579 35.12 -14.31 -37.84
C SER A 579 34.95 -14.31 -36.31
N PRO A 580 34.25 -15.30 -35.72
CA PRO A 580 34.10 -15.41 -34.27
C PRO A 580 35.42 -15.34 -33.51
N GLY A 581 35.56 -14.33 -32.64
CA GLY A 581 36.75 -14.10 -31.82
C GLY A 581 37.92 -13.39 -32.52
N GLU A 582 37.81 -13.10 -33.82
CA GLU A 582 38.85 -12.46 -34.62
C GLU A 582 39.12 -11.02 -34.14
N VAL A 583 40.40 -10.65 -34.12
CA VAL A 583 40.86 -9.29 -33.82
C VAL A 583 41.49 -8.71 -35.07
N LYS A 584 40.98 -7.57 -35.54
CA LYS A 584 41.57 -6.83 -36.66
C LYS A 584 42.07 -5.48 -36.20
N SER A 585 43.16 -5.03 -36.81
CA SER A 585 43.75 -3.71 -36.57
C SER A 585 43.61 -2.83 -37.80
N PHE A 586 43.17 -1.60 -37.58
CA PHE A 586 43.03 -0.56 -38.58
C PHE A 586 43.90 0.62 -38.18
N LEU A 587 44.56 1.22 -39.17
CA LEU A 587 45.41 2.40 -39.00
C LEU A 587 44.86 3.52 -39.87
N CYS A 588 44.68 4.70 -39.29
CA CYS A 588 44.35 5.92 -40.04
C CYS A 588 45.34 7.01 -39.66
N GLN A 589 45.76 7.76 -40.68
CA GLN A 589 46.61 8.91 -40.53
C GLN A 589 45.76 10.16 -40.71
N ILE A 590 45.81 11.03 -39.72
CA ILE A 590 45.05 12.29 -39.72
C ILE A 590 46.05 13.43 -39.81
N THR A 591 45.82 14.37 -40.72
CA THR A 591 46.53 15.64 -40.75
C THR A 591 45.81 16.64 -39.84
N PRO A 592 46.35 16.96 -38.65
CA PRO A 592 45.73 17.93 -37.75
C PRO A 592 45.75 19.33 -38.38
N ASP A 593 44.77 20.16 -38.02
CA ASP A 593 44.73 21.56 -38.46
C ASP A 593 45.97 22.30 -37.92
N PRO A 594 46.71 23.07 -38.74
CA PRO A 594 47.82 23.89 -38.26
C PRO A 594 47.44 24.84 -37.10
N ALA A 595 46.17 25.21 -36.94
CA ALA A 595 45.67 25.99 -35.81
C ALA A 595 45.64 25.24 -34.46
N ASP A 596 45.79 23.91 -34.47
CA ASP A 596 45.80 23.04 -33.28
C ASP A 596 47.21 22.63 -32.84
N ALA A 597 48.26 23.21 -33.44
CA ALA A 597 49.64 23.02 -33.04
C ALA A 597 49.87 23.37 -31.56
N GLY A 598 50.36 22.41 -30.77
CA GLY A 598 50.67 22.57 -29.35
C GLY A 598 49.49 22.35 -28.39
N LYS A 599 48.34 21.87 -28.87
CA LYS A 599 47.17 21.54 -28.04
C LYS A 599 46.94 20.03 -27.95
N GLU A 600 46.16 19.59 -26.96
CA GLU A 600 45.82 18.17 -26.77
C GLU A 600 44.75 17.69 -27.77
N ILE A 601 44.95 16.49 -28.30
CA ILE A 601 44.00 15.78 -29.17
C ILE A 601 43.56 14.52 -28.44
N GLN A 602 42.26 14.25 -28.42
CA GLN A 602 41.69 13.07 -27.76
C GLN A 602 40.81 12.27 -28.71
N ILE A 603 40.86 10.94 -28.59
CA ILE A 603 39.94 10.05 -29.29
C ILE A 603 38.60 10.12 -28.55
N GLY A 604 37.56 10.63 -29.22
CA GLY A 604 36.23 10.83 -28.63
C GLY A 604 35.42 9.54 -28.61
N SER A 605 35.19 8.95 -29.78
CA SER A 605 34.39 7.73 -29.94
C SER A 605 34.80 6.93 -31.16
N ILE A 606 34.38 5.67 -31.21
CA ILE A 606 34.56 4.76 -32.35
C ILE A 606 33.17 4.34 -32.78
N LEU A 607 32.83 4.60 -34.04
CA LEU A 607 31.54 4.26 -34.63
C LEU A 607 31.72 3.08 -35.58
N LEU A 608 30.89 2.06 -35.40
CA LEU A 608 30.88 0.87 -36.24
C LEU A 608 29.45 0.66 -36.74
N GLU A 609 29.28 0.69 -38.05
CA GLU A 609 27.97 0.59 -38.70
C GLU A 609 27.74 -0.83 -39.21
N LEU A 610 26.58 -1.38 -38.87
CA LEU A 610 26.15 -2.73 -39.21
C LEU A 610 25.08 -2.68 -40.31
#